data_AF-A0AA91IN21-F1
#
_entry.id   AF-A0AA91IN21-F1
#
_cell.length_a   1.000
_cell.length_b   1.000
_cell.length_c   1.000
_cell.angle_alpha   90.00
_cell.angle_beta   90.00
_cell.angle_gamma   90.00
#
_symmetry.space_group_name_H-M   'P 1'
#
loop_
_entity.id
_entity.type
_entity.pdbx_description
1 polymer ?
#
loop_
_entity_poly.entity_id
_entity_poly.type
_entity_poly.pdbx_seq_one_letter_code
_entity_poly.pdbx_strand_id
1 'polypeptide(L)'
;MELYLKQWTPYKTLGNWNAKLALNMSDVSNQAIYFPEFGAGQGKDAQPHVDLNLRPLPGGDRQILGRLSGSTSLDMCLYDGYGSNSRSFQVQLSEPPEYPENPEGRQSGKFSVYNDIGNRNEVSNRIDYGVKMYFPESNSFQDVVNGTTYTLPNINTDDIRAVRLASNISNVVLCVPTPLQITTPAFNIVDKTNGHYTGKIRVVFTPSLW
;
A
#
# COMPACT_ATOMS: atom_id res chain seq x y z
N MET A 1 -33.59 17.45 -5.41
CA MET A 1 -34.58 18.24 -4.64
C MET A 1 -35.77 18.47 -5.54
N GLU A 2 -36.97 18.15 -5.07
CA GLU A 2 -38.21 18.37 -5.81
C GLU A 2 -39.06 19.41 -5.07
N LEU A 3 -39.54 20.40 -5.80
CA LEU A 3 -40.40 21.46 -5.29
C LEU A 3 -41.68 21.51 -6.11
N TYR A 4 -42.82 21.53 -5.42
CA TYR A 4 -44.12 21.63 -6.06
C TYR A 4 -44.58 23.08 -6.08
N LEU A 5 -44.79 23.64 -7.28
CA LEU A 5 -45.46 24.91 -7.43
C LEU A 5 -46.97 24.70 -7.22
N LYS A 6 -47.51 25.25 -6.13
CA LYS A 6 -48.93 25.10 -5.75
C LYS A 6 -49.64 26.44 -5.87
N GLN A 7 -50.83 26.44 -6.48
CA GLN A 7 -51.79 27.52 -6.38
C GLN A 7 -52.64 27.32 -5.13
N TRP A 8 -52.72 28.32 -4.25
CA TRP A 8 -53.48 28.23 -2.99
C TRP A 8 -54.99 28.07 -3.20
N THR A 9 -55.58 28.67 -4.23
CA THR A 9 -57.01 28.48 -4.55
C THR A 9 -57.15 28.48 -6.07
N PRO A 10 -57.64 27.38 -6.71
CA PRO A 10 -58.35 26.24 -6.13
C PRO A 10 -57.45 25.04 -5.73
N TYR A 11 -56.40 25.24 -4.91
CA TYR A 11 -55.50 24.18 -4.43
C TYR A 11 -55.02 23.22 -5.53
N LYS A 12 -54.34 23.76 -6.55
CA LYS A 12 -53.87 22.98 -7.71
C LYS A 12 -52.34 22.99 -7.80
N THR A 13 -51.74 21.85 -8.13
CA THR A 13 -50.33 21.82 -8.56
C THR A 13 -50.21 22.42 -9.95
N LEU A 14 -49.39 23.45 -10.08
CA LEU A 14 -49.12 24.15 -11.34
C LEU A 14 -47.88 23.60 -12.06
N GLY A 15 -46.94 23.01 -11.33
CA GLY A 15 -45.76 22.41 -11.92
C GLY A 15 -44.83 21.80 -10.89
N ASN A 16 -43.90 20.98 -11.37
CA ASN A 16 -42.88 20.31 -10.57
C ASN A 16 -41.52 20.85 -10.98
N TRP A 17 -40.77 21.33 -10.01
CA TRP A 17 -39.43 21.87 -10.21
C TRP A 17 -38.44 20.85 -9.66
N ASN A 18 -37.61 20.33 -10.55
CA ASN A 18 -36.60 19.34 -10.20
C ASN A 18 -35.21 19.99 -10.27
N ALA A 19 -34.55 20.10 -9.12
CA ALA A 19 -33.17 20.54 -9.03
C ALA A 19 -32.26 19.35 -8.69
N LYS A 20 -31.25 19.11 -9.53
CA LYS A 20 -30.15 18.19 -9.24
C LYS A 20 -29.05 18.98 -8.54
N LEU A 21 -28.78 18.64 -7.28
CA LEU A 21 -27.66 19.20 -6.53
C LEU A 21 -26.57 18.14 -6.47
N ALA A 22 -25.37 18.48 -6.94
CA ALA A 22 -24.17 17.68 -6.76
C ALA A 22 -23.23 18.47 -5.84
N LEU A 23 -22.85 17.86 -4.72
CA LEU A 23 -21.90 18.44 -3.77
C LEU A 23 -20.64 17.60 -3.83
N ASN A 24 -19.52 18.22 -4.19
CA ASN A 24 -18.23 17.56 -4.11
C ASN A 24 -17.58 17.93 -2.79
N MET A 25 -17.51 16.98 -1.86
CA MET A 25 -16.94 17.16 -0.54
C MET A 25 -15.70 16.29 -0.40
N SER A 26 -14.57 16.90 -0.05
CA SER A 26 -13.33 16.17 0.22
C SER A 26 -12.76 16.55 1.59
N ASP A 27 -12.07 15.58 2.18
CA ASP A 27 -11.33 15.67 3.44
C ASP A 27 -9.86 15.31 3.16
N VAL A 28 -9.25 16.12 2.30
CA VAL A 28 -7.87 15.91 1.84
C VAL A 28 -6.85 15.93 2.98
N SER A 29 -7.18 16.58 4.11
CA SER A 29 -6.35 16.59 5.33
C SER A 29 -6.17 15.21 5.95
N ASN A 30 -7.15 14.32 5.76
CA ASN A 30 -7.17 12.97 6.34
C ASN A 30 -6.74 11.88 5.35
N GLN A 31 -6.17 12.26 4.19
CA GLN A 31 -5.47 11.33 3.31
C GLN A 31 -4.41 10.54 4.07
N ALA A 32 -4.45 9.22 3.89
CA ALA A 32 -3.57 8.31 4.62
C ALA A 32 -3.44 6.94 3.93
N ILE A 33 -2.39 6.23 4.33
CA ILE A 33 -2.20 4.81 4.06
C ILE A 33 -2.55 4.06 5.33
N TYR A 34 -3.45 3.09 5.24
CA TYR A 34 -3.93 2.30 6.37
C TYR A 34 -3.35 0.90 6.34
N PHE A 35 -3.05 0.36 7.52
CA PHE A 35 -2.50 -0.98 7.71
C PHE A 35 -3.38 -1.73 8.73
N PRO A 36 -4.41 -2.48 8.27
CA PRO A 36 -5.45 -3.03 9.13
C PRO A 36 -4.93 -3.92 10.27
N GLU A 37 -3.85 -4.65 10.06
CA GLU A 37 -3.27 -5.57 11.06
C GLU A 37 -2.56 -4.86 12.23
N PHE A 38 -2.17 -3.60 12.05
CA PHE A 38 -1.35 -2.84 13.02
C PHE A 38 -2.22 -1.93 13.90
N GLY A 39 -3.25 -2.52 14.51
CA GLY A 39 -4.25 -1.84 15.36
C GLY A 39 -3.67 -0.87 16.41
N ALA A 40 -4.50 0.12 16.79
CA ALA A 40 -4.19 1.33 17.59
C ALA A 40 -3.15 2.26 16.91
N GLY A 41 -3.63 3.33 16.27
CA GLY A 41 -2.80 4.26 15.48
C GLY A 41 -3.07 4.26 13.97
N GLN A 42 -4.20 3.74 13.51
CA GLN A 42 -4.54 3.62 12.09
C GLN A 42 -4.35 4.95 11.30
N GLY A 43 -3.76 4.87 10.11
CA GLY A 43 -3.42 6.04 9.30
C GLY A 43 -2.03 6.59 9.62
N LYS A 44 -1.94 7.87 9.99
CA LYS A 44 -0.66 8.58 10.20
C LYS A 44 0.15 8.10 11.41
N ASP A 45 -0.49 7.43 12.37
CA ASP A 45 0.14 7.01 13.62
C ASP A 45 0.56 5.52 13.61
N ALA A 46 0.40 4.84 12.47
CA ALA A 46 0.61 3.41 12.37
C ALA A 46 2.12 3.12 12.29
N GLN A 47 2.55 2.04 12.96
CA GLN A 47 3.94 1.56 12.92
C GLN A 47 3.99 0.16 12.31
N PRO A 48 3.71 0.02 10.99
CA PRO A 48 3.73 -1.28 10.32
C PRO A 48 5.14 -1.87 10.31
N HIS A 49 5.25 -3.12 10.73
CA HIS A 49 6.50 -3.89 10.73
C HIS A 49 6.20 -5.36 10.42
N VAL A 50 6.98 -5.97 9.53
CA VAL A 50 6.82 -7.38 9.15
C VAL A 50 8.18 -8.07 9.17
N ASP A 51 8.18 -9.34 9.57
CA ASP A 51 9.36 -10.20 9.46
C ASP A 51 9.42 -10.81 8.06
N LEU A 52 10.62 -10.92 7.46
CA LEU A 52 10.80 -11.59 6.15
C LEU A 52 10.44 -13.09 6.20
N ASN A 53 10.23 -13.63 7.40
CA ASN A 53 9.84 -15.00 7.71
C ASN A 53 10.81 -15.99 7.07
N LEU A 54 12.11 -15.74 7.28
CA LEU A 54 13.20 -16.54 6.73
C LEU A 54 13.21 -17.92 7.36
N ARG A 55 13.17 -18.96 6.52
CA ARG A 55 13.19 -20.37 6.94
C ARG A 55 14.16 -21.17 6.08
N PRO A 56 14.75 -22.24 6.63
CA PRO A 56 15.49 -23.22 5.83
C PRO A 56 14.61 -23.82 4.73
N LEU A 57 15.20 -24.11 3.57
CA LEU A 57 14.47 -24.74 2.47
C LEU A 57 13.98 -26.16 2.86
N PRO A 58 12.73 -26.55 2.55
CA PRO A 58 12.23 -27.89 2.83
C PRO A 58 12.94 -28.96 1.99
N GLY A 59 13.19 -30.14 2.57
CA GLY A 59 13.60 -31.34 1.82
C GLY A 59 15.09 -31.45 1.48
N GLY A 60 15.95 -30.65 2.09
CA GLY A 60 17.38 -30.77 1.89
C GLY A 60 18.04 -31.83 2.76
N ASP A 61 18.87 -32.67 2.13
CA ASP A 61 19.93 -33.41 2.82
C ASP A 61 20.72 -32.46 3.73
N ARG A 62 21.42 -32.98 4.75
CA ARG A 62 22.19 -32.20 5.74
C ARG A 62 23.17 -31.16 5.14
N GLN A 63 23.42 -31.16 3.83
CA GLN A 63 24.18 -30.17 3.08
C GLN A 63 23.40 -28.89 2.68
N ILE A 64 22.06 -28.86 2.68
CA ILE A 64 21.25 -27.65 2.40
C ILE A 64 21.00 -26.81 3.67
N LEU A 65 21.57 -27.20 4.82
CA LEU A 65 21.45 -26.50 6.12
C LEU A 65 21.98 -25.05 6.12
N GLY A 66 22.45 -24.54 4.98
CA GLY A 66 22.93 -23.17 4.82
C GLY A 66 22.06 -22.28 3.94
N ARG A 67 20.89 -22.69 3.42
CA ARG A 67 20.07 -21.83 2.55
C ARG A 67 18.76 -21.40 3.21
N LEU A 68 18.50 -20.09 3.17
CA LEU A 68 17.28 -19.48 3.71
C LEU A 68 16.47 -18.81 2.60
N SER A 69 15.15 -18.86 2.72
CA SER A 69 14.20 -18.08 1.92
C SER A 69 13.00 -17.70 2.78
N GLY A 70 12.22 -16.70 2.37
CA GLY A 70 11.08 -16.26 3.17
C GLY A 70 10.01 -15.58 2.33
N SER A 71 8.81 -15.53 2.88
CA SER A 71 7.67 -14.83 2.31
C SER A 71 6.77 -14.32 3.42
N THR A 72 6.28 -13.09 3.25
CA THR A 72 5.32 -12.45 4.13
C THR A 72 4.38 -11.54 3.33
N SER A 73 3.25 -11.18 3.92
CA SER A 73 2.27 -10.26 3.32
C SER A 73 2.01 -9.12 4.29
N LEU A 74 1.63 -7.96 3.74
CA LEU A 74 1.22 -6.79 4.50
C LEU A 74 -0.05 -6.22 3.89
N ASP A 75 -1.13 -6.23 4.66
CA ASP A 75 -2.37 -5.58 4.24
C ASP A 75 -2.21 -4.06 4.29
N MET A 76 -2.54 -3.41 3.17
CA MET A 76 -2.44 -1.97 2.98
C MET A 76 -3.67 -1.45 2.24
N CYS A 77 -4.19 -0.28 2.64
CA CYS A 77 -5.34 0.36 2.02
C CYS A 77 -5.10 1.86 1.83
N LEU A 78 -5.37 2.39 0.63
CA LEU A 78 -5.14 3.79 0.27
C LEU A 78 -6.43 4.60 0.42
N TYR A 79 -6.38 5.66 1.23
CA TYR A 79 -7.52 6.53 1.47
C TYR A 79 -7.26 7.94 0.95
N ASP A 80 -8.08 8.38 0.00
CA ASP A 80 -7.91 9.65 -0.71
C ASP A 80 -8.59 10.85 -0.04
N GLY A 81 -9.29 10.64 1.07
CA GLY A 81 -10.10 11.70 1.70
C GLY A 81 -11.33 12.08 0.88
N TYR A 82 -11.61 11.41 -0.24
CA TYR A 82 -12.67 11.76 -1.19
C TYR A 82 -13.64 10.60 -1.44
N GLY A 83 -13.62 9.59 -0.57
CA GLY A 83 -14.52 8.44 -0.64
C GLY A 83 -14.27 7.57 -1.87
N SER A 84 -13.01 7.44 -2.29
CA SER A 84 -12.59 6.73 -3.51
C SER A 84 -13.14 7.34 -4.81
N ASN A 85 -13.42 8.65 -4.83
CA ASN A 85 -13.87 9.34 -6.06
C ASN A 85 -12.70 9.89 -6.90
N SER A 86 -11.45 9.78 -6.46
CA SER A 86 -10.30 10.10 -7.30
C SER A 86 -10.27 9.18 -8.52
N ARG A 87 -9.85 9.69 -9.69
CA ARG A 87 -9.80 8.88 -10.93
C ARG A 87 -8.62 7.93 -10.94
N SER A 88 -7.50 8.35 -10.38
CA SER A 88 -6.30 7.55 -10.30
C SER A 88 -5.49 7.87 -9.05
N PHE A 89 -4.66 6.91 -8.65
CA PHE A 89 -3.67 7.04 -7.60
C PHE A 89 -2.27 6.89 -8.17
N GLN A 90 -1.32 7.69 -7.69
CA GLN A 90 0.09 7.43 -7.87
C GLN A 90 0.65 6.81 -6.59
N VAL A 91 1.38 5.71 -6.74
CA VAL A 91 2.00 4.98 -5.62
C VAL A 91 3.46 4.70 -5.98
N GLN A 92 4.39 5.08 -5.10
CA GLN A 92 5.81 4.78 -5.23
C GLN A 92 6.28 4.05 -3.99
N LEU A 93 6.90 2.88 -4.17
CA LEU A 93 7.62 2.18 -3.11
C LEU A 93 9.11 2.36 -3.37
N SER A 94 9.82 2.86 -2.36
CA SER A 94 11.24 3.15 -2.45
C SER A 94 11.94 2.78 -1.14
N GLU A 95 13.24 2.57 -1.20
CA GLU A 95 14.05 2.64 0.03
C GLU A 95 14.22 4.09 0.49
N PRO A 96 14.43 4.32 1.79
CA PRO A 96 14.79 5.63 2.29
C PRO A 96 16.05 6.19 1.62
N PRO A 97 16.17 7.52 1.44
CA PRO A 97 17.31 8.15 0.78
C PRO A 97 18.64 7.94 1.52
N GLU A 98 18.61 7.57 2.81
CA GLU A 98 19.81 7.21 3.59
C GLU A 98 20.35 5.79 3.32
N TYR A 99 19.69 5.00 2.46
CA TYR A 99 20.17 3.68 2.06
C TYR A 99 21.04 3.78 0.79
N PRO A 100 22.00 2.85 0.58
CA PRO A 100 22.82 2.84 -0.62
C PRO A 100 21.99 2.84 -1.90
N GLU A 101 22.29 3.77 -2.82
CA GLU A 101 21.69 3.79 -4.15
C GLU A 101 22.35 2.71 -5.02
N ASN A 102 21.56 1.80 -5.59
CA ASN A 102 22.03 0.71 -6.46
C ASN A 102 23.25 -0.07 -5.92
N PRO A 103 23.17 -0.66 -4.71
CA PRO A 103 24.29 -1.32 -4.08
C PRO A 103 24.75 -2.53 -4.92
N GLU A 104 26.06 -2.75 -4.94
CA GLU A 104 26.70 -3.75 -5.80
C GLU A 104 26.08 -5.15 -5.63
N GLY A 105 25.92 -5.86 -6.75
CA GLY A 105 25.38 -7.22 -6.77
C GLY A 105 23.89 -7.34 -6.46
N ARG A 106 23.18 -6.23 -6.20
CA ARG A 106 21.72 -6.26 -6.05
C ARG A 106 21.05 -6.40 -7.41
N GLN A 107 20.10 -7.32 -7.51
CA GLN A 107 19.25 -7.41 -8.70
C GLN A 107 18.45 -6.12 -8.89
N SER A 108 18.34 -5.65 -10.13
CA SER A 108 17.61 -4.43 -10.46
C SER A 108 16.17 -4.47 -9.91
N GLY A 109 15.75 -3.35 -9.32
CA GLY A 109 14.40 -3.16 -8.77
C GLY A 109 14.12 -3.84 -7.43
N LYS A 110 15.09 -4.55 -6.82
CA LYS A 110 14.92 -5.15 -5.49
C LYS A 110 15.11 -4.14 -4.36
N PHE A 111 14.60 -4.53 -3.21
CA PHE A 111 14.76 -3.85 -1.92
C PHE A 111 15.69 -4.68 -1.05
N SER A 112 16.19 -4.09 0.04
CA SER A 112 17.13 -4.76 0.92
C SER A 112 16.86 -4.46 2.39
N VAL A 113 17.08 -5.46 3.24
CA VAL A 113 17.35 -5.26 4.66
C VAL A 113 18.85 -5.30 4.88
N TYR A 114 19.33 -4.57 5.89
CA TYR A 114 20.75 -4.42 6.19
C TYR A 114 21.04 -4.85 7.62
N ASN A 115 22.21 -5.45 7.84
CA ASN A 115 22.68 -5.79 9.17
C ASN A 115 22.79 -4.51 10.02
N ASP A 116 22.23 -4.52 11.22
CA ASP A 116 22.10 -3.30 12.04
C ASP A 116 23.43 -2.70 12.48
N ILE A 117 24.48 -3.50 12.57
CA ILE A 117 25.83 -3.09 13.00
C ILE A 117 26.86 -3.11 11.87
N GLY A 118 26.47 -3.58 10.68
CA GLY A 118 27.34 -3.75 9.52
C GLY A 118 27.38 -2.53 8.59
N ASN A 119 28.41 -2.48 7.75
CA ASN A 119 28.48 -1.50 6.67
C ASN A 119 27.47 -1.87 5.57
N ARG A 120 26.49 -1.00 5.33
CA ARG A 120 25.39 -1.23 4.35
C ARG A 120 25.87 -1.39 2.90
N ASN A 121 27.08 -0.95 2.57
CA ASN A 121 27.64 -1.10 1.23
C ASN A 121 28.19 -2.52 0.97
N GLU A 122 28.38 -3.33 2.01
CA GLU A 122 28.92 -4.68 1.88
C GLU A 122 27.80 -5.70 1.61
N VAL A 123 28.02 -6.54 0.61
CA VAL A 123 27.04 -7.58 0.18
C VAL A 123 26.75 -8.60 1.30
N SER A 124 27.71 -8.86 2.19
CA SER A 124 27.53 -9.74 3.37
C SER A 124 26.58 -9.14 4.42
N ASN A 125 26.45 -7.82 4.48
CA ASN A 125 25.60 -7.10 5.43
C ASN A 125 24.22 -6.76 4.84
N ARG A 126 23.80 -7.40 3.73
CA ARG A 126 22.56 -7.09 3.02
C ARG A 126 21.78 -8.36 2.65
N ILE A 127 20.46 -8.36 2.78
CA ILE A 127 19.58 -9.42 2.27
C ILE A 127 18.56 -8.77 1.33
N ASP A 128 18.54 -9.22 0.08
CA ASP A 128 17.70 -8.65 -0.98
C ASP A 128 16.36 -9.38 -1.08
N TYR A 129 15.28 -8.62 -1.27
CA TYR A 129 13.93 -9.15 -1.42
C TYR A 129 13.16 -8.44 -2.53
N GLY A 130 12.17 -9.13 -3.08
CA GLY A 130 11.20 -8.58 -4.03
C GLY A 130 9.92 -8.14 -3.33
N VAL A 131 9.29 -7.12 -3.87
CA VAL A 131 7.96 -6.67 -3.44
C VAL A 131 7.01 -6.80 -4.62
N LYS A 132 5.84 -7.38 -4.38
CA LYS A 132 4.70 -7.29 -5.26
C LYS A 132 3.61 -6.46 -4.60
N MET A 133 2.91 -5.65 -5.38
CA MET A 133 1.74 -4.91 -4.94
C MET A 133 0.53 -5.41 -5.73
N TYR A 134 -0.62 -5.44 -5.09
CA TYR A 134 -1.88 -5.71 -5.77
C TYR A 134 -2.35 -4.49 -6.57
N PHE A 135 -2.65 -4.69 -7.85
CA PHE A 135 -3.17 -3.67 -8.75
C PHE A 135 -4.68 -3.91 -8.94
N PRO A 136 -5.55 -3.01 -8.45
CA PRO A 136 -7.00 -3.21 -8.48
C PRO A 136 -7.57 -3.40 -9.89
N GLU A 137 -7.09 -2.61 -10.86
CA GLU A 137 -7.57 -2.69 -12.25
C GLU A 137 -7.30 -4.06 -12.90
N SER A 138 -6.12 -4.64 -12.67
CA SER A 138 -5.76 -5.94 -13.23
C SER A 138 -6.16 -7.11 -12.34
N ASN A 139 -6.70 -6.84 -11.15
CA ASN A 139 -7.03 -7.82 -10.12
C ASN A 139 -5.89 -8.82 -9.85
N SER A 140 -4.63 -8.33 -9.78
CA SER A 140 -3.46 -9.20 -9.65
C SER A 140 -2.28 -8.54 -8.95
N PHE A 141 -1.42 -9.36 -8.34
CA PHE A 141 -0.14 -8.92 -7.80
C PHE A 141 0.89 -8.77 -8.93
N GLN A 142 1.53 -7.61 -9.00
CA GLN A 142 2.61 -7.34 -9.97
C GLN A 142 3.88 -6.90 -9.24
N ASP A 143 5.04 -7.14 -9.86
CA ASP A 143 6.34 -6.76 -9.29
C ASP A 143 6.49 -5.24 -9.21
N VAL A 144 6.94 -4.79 -8.04
CA VAL A 144 7.25 -3.39 -7.77
C VAL A 144 8.76 -3.20 -7.79
N VAL A 145 9.19 -2.23 -8.59
CA VAL A 145 10.59 -1.83 -8.75
C VAL A 145 10.85 -0.68 -7.79
N ASN A 146 11.87 -0.84 -6.95
CA ASN A 146 12.33 0.19 -6.02
C ASN A 146 12.54 1.53 -6.72
N GLY A 147 11.84 2.57 -6.25
CA GLY A 147 11.93 3.93 -6.77
C GLY A 147 11.00 4.23 -7.95
N THR A 148 10.28 3.24 -8.48
CA THR A 148 9.35 3.45 -9.60
C THR A 148 7.98 3.90 -9.10
N THR A 149 7.42 4.93 -9.72
CA THR A 149 6.03 5.37 -9.50
C THR A 149 5.09 4.59 -10.40
N TYR A 150 4.04 4.06 -9.80
CA TYR A 150 2.96 3.33 -10.46
C TYR A 150 1.68 4.16 -10.43
N THR A 151 0.95 4.15 -11.55
CA THR A 151 -0.39 4.73 -11.62
C THR A 151 -1.42 3.61 -11.50
N LEU A 152 -2.31 3.72 -10.53
CA LEU A 152 -3.50 2.89 -10.39
C LEU A 152 -4.68 3.68 -10.97
N PRO A 153 -5.14 3.37 -12.18
CA PRO A 153 -6.24 4.11 -12.81
C PRO A 153 -7.61 3.57 -12.36
N ASN A 154 -8.67 4.21 -12.86
CA ASN A 154 -10.05 3.76 -12.74
C ASN A 154 -10.52 3.55 -11.28
N ILE A 155 -9.95 4.29 -10.34
CA ILE A 155 -10.21 4.13 -8.89
C ILE A 155 -11.68 4.37 -8.53
N ASN A 156 -12.33 5.28 -9.25
CA ASN A 156 -13.70 5.71 -9.03
C ASN A 156 -14.76 4.82 -9.73
N THR A 157 -14.41 3.61 -10.17
CA THR A 157 -15.36 2.66 -10.77
C THR A 157 -15.87 1.66 -9.73
N ASP A 158 -17.08 1.12 -9.97
CA ASP A 158 -17.76 0.20 -9.05
C ASP A 158 -17.01 -1.14 -8.81
N ASP A 159 -16.06 -1.48 -9.68
CA ASP A 159 -15.27 -2.71 -9.60
C ASP A 159 -14.23 -2.69 -8.46
N ILE A 160 -13.84 -1.49 -8.02
CA ILE A 160 -12.87 -1.33 -6.95
C ILE A 160 -13.62 -1.28 -5.62
N ARG A 161 -13.69 -2.45 -4.98
CA ARG A 161 -14.39 -2.64 -3.70
C ARG A 161 -13.69 -1.87 -2.59
N ALA A 162 -14.16 -0.65 -2.38
CA ALA A 162 -13.64 0.14 -1.28
C ALA A 162 -14.08 -0.44 0.07
N VAL A 163 -13.13 -0.61 0.98
CA VAL A 163 -13.36 -1.30 2.27
C VAL A 163 -13.62 -0.28 3.37
N ARG A 164 -14.50 -0.64 4.30
CA ARG A 164 -14.82 0.14 5.50
C ARG A 164 -13.62 0.13 6.44
N LEU A 165 -13.02 1.29 6.69
CA LEU A 165 -12.05 1.41 7.79
C LEU A 165 -12.81 1.50 9.11
N ALA A 166 -12.72 0.45 9.93
CA ALA A 166 -13.22 0.44 11.30
C ALA A 166 -12.16 1.08 12.22
N SER A 167 -12.14 2.41 12.32
CA SER A 167 -11.36 3.12 13.34
C SER A 167 -11.97 4.48 13.65
N ASN A 168 -11.44 5.19 14.66
CA ASN A 168 -11.88 6.41 15.36
C ASN A 168 -12.40 7.62 14.53
N ILE A 169 -12.57 7.47 13.23
CA ILE A 169 -13.38 8.32 12.39
C ILE A 169 -14.83 7.94 12.69
N SER A 170 -15.63 8.89 13.20
CA SER A 170 -17.05 8.70 13.52
C SER A 170 -17.91 8.16 12.36
N ASN A 171 -17.37 8.18 11.14
CA ASN A 171 -18.02 7.73 9.92
C ASN A 171 -17.18 6.68 9.21
N VAL A 172 -17.86 5.70 8.63
CA VAL A 172 -17.22 4.71 7.76
C VAL A 172 -16.68 5.39 6.51
N VAL A 173 -15.39 5.21 6.26
CA VAL A 173 -14.72 5.69 5.06
C VAL A 173 -14.36 4.53 4.12
N LEU A 174 -14.28 4.85 2.84
CA LEU A 174 -13.93 3.96 1.74
C LEU A 174 -12.45 4.11 1.40
N CYS A 175 -11.68 3.01 1.38
CA CYS A 175 -10.29 2.97 0.94
C CYS A 175 -10.07 1.89 -0.11
N VAL A 176 -9.03 2.02 -0.93
CA VAL A 176 -8.69 1.05 -1.99
C VAL A 176 -7.66 0.03 -1.48
N PRO A 177 -7.98 -1.27 -1.41
CA PRO A 177 -7.03 -2.30 -1.00
C PRO A 177 -5.86 -2.41 -1.99
N THR A 178 -4.65 -2.31 -1.48
CA THR A 178 -3.39 -2.46 -2.23
C THR A 178 -2.37 -3.25 -1.41
N PRO A 179 -2.68 -4.48 -0.97
CA PRO A 179 -1.75 -5.28 -0.15
C PRO A 179 -0.41 -5.51 -0.85
N LEU A 180 0.61 -5.78 -0.04
CA LEU A 180 1.96 -6.09 -0.47
C LEU A 180 2.29 -7.56 -0.18
N GLN A 181 3.03 -8.19 -1.09
CA GLN A 181 3.70 -9.47 -0.88
C GLN A 181 5.21 -9.25 -0.93
N ILE A 182 5.91 -9.73 0.07
CA ILE A 182 7.35 -9.57 0.23
C ILE A 182 7.98 -10.95 0.17
N THR A 183 8.85 -11.18 -0.81
CA THR A 183 9.47 -12.49 -1.04
C THR A 183 10.98 -12.34 -1.05
N THR A 184 11.65 -13.11 -0.19
CA THR A 184 13.11 -13.20 -0.14
C THR A 184 13.56 -14.46 -0.89
N PRO A 185 14.25 -14.34 -2.04
CA PRO A 185 14.80 -15.48 -2.77
C PRO A 185 15.79 -16.28 -1.91
N ALA A 186 16.02 -17.53 -2.30
CA ALA A 186 16.94 -18.40 -1.57
C ALA A 186 18.40 -17.90 -1.64
N PHE A 187 19.01 -17.64 -0.49
CA PHE A 187 20.42 -17.22 -0.36
C PHE A 187 21.18 -18.13 0.62
N ASN A 188 22.52 -18.14 0.56
CA ASN A 188 23.32 -18.89 1.54
C ASN A 188 23.59 -18.03 2.78
N ILE A 189 23.33 -18.58 3.96
CA ILE A 189 23.56 -17.94 5.26
C ILE A 189 25.04 -17.68 5.52
N VAL A 190 25.94 -18.53 4.99
CA VAL A 190 27.39 -18.38 5.16
C VAL A 190 27.96 -17.16 4.43
N ASP A 191 27.23 -16.64 3.44
CA ASP A 191 27.60 -15.43 2.71
C ASP A 191 27.18 -14.16 3.46
N LYS A 192 26.51 -14.29 4.62
CA LYS A 192 25.92 -13.19 5.39
C LYS A 192 26.55 -13.04 6.76
N THR A 193 26.69 -11.80 7.21
CA THR A 193 27.18 -11.47 8.54
C THR A 193 26.12 -11.84 9.58
N ASN A 194 26.53 -12.48 10.68
CA ASN A 194 25.63 -12.79 11.77
C ASN A 194 25.05 -11.52 12.40
N GLY A 195 23.77 -11.53 12.74
CA GLY A 195 23.11 -10.43 13.44
C GLY A 195 21.68 -10.21 12.99
N HIS A 196 21.08 -9.15 13.52
CA HIS A 196 19.76 -8.69 13.14
C HIS A 196 19.85 -7.81 11.88
N TYR A 197 18.83 -7.92 11.02
CA TYR A 197 18.74 -7.19 9.77
C TYR A 197 17.45 -6.38 9.72
N THR A 198 17.58 -5.07 9.50
CA THR A 198 16.44 -4.16 9.40
C THR A 198 16.47 -3.43 8.06
N GLY A 199 15.28 -3.21 7.49
CA GLY A 199 15.08 -2.34 6.34
C GLY A 199 13.79 -1.56 6.47
N LYS A 200 13.58 -0.60 5.58
CA LYS A 200 12.36 0.20 5.52
C LYS A 200 11.93 0.31 4.06
N ILE A 201 10.62 0.27 3.84
CA ILE A 201 10.00 0.66 2.58
C ILE A 201 9.28 1.98 2.81
N ARG A 202 9.69 3.01 2.09
CA ARG A 202 8.99 4.29 2.01
C ARG A 202 7.90 4.17 0.94
N VAL A 203 6.65 4.30 1.37
CA VAL A 203 5.48 4.35 0.49
C VAL A 203 5.05 5.80 0.34
N VAL A 204 5.01 6.29 -0.90
CA VAL A 204 4.46 7.60 -1.24
C VAL A 204 3.17 7.37 -2.02
N PHE A 205 2.10 8.03 -1.60
CA PHE A 205 0.78 7.92 -2.19
C PHE A 205 0.24 9.31 -2.51
N THR A 206 -0.21 9.51 -3.75
CA THR A 206 -0.79 10.77 -4.23
C THR A 206 -2.06 10.49 -5.04
N PRO A 207 -3.25 10.86 -4.54
CA PRO A 207 -4.48 10.78 -5.33
C PRO A 207 -4.54 11.89 -6.39
N SER A 208 -5.16 11.61 -7.53
CA SER A 208 -5.24 12.58 -8.64
C SER A 208 -6.06 13.83 -8.31
N LEU A 209 -7.00 13.73 -7.35
CA LEU A 209 -7.98 14.74 -6.93
C LEU A 209 -8.57 15.56 -8.10
N TRP A 210 -9.85 15.32 -8.40
CA TRP A 210 -10.64 15.99 -9.46
C TRP A 210 -10.40 15.48 -10.90
#